data_AF-A0A6N7FY60-F1
#
_entry.id   AF-A0A6N7FY60-F1
#
_cell.length_a   1.000
_cell.length_b   1.000
_cell.length_c   1.000
_cell.angle_alpha   90.00
_cell.angle_beta   90.00
_cell.angle_gamma   90.00
#
_symmetry.space_group_name_H-M   'P 1'
#
loop_
_entity.id
_entity.type
_entity.pdbx_description
1 polymer ?
#
loop_
_entity_poly.entity_id
_entity_poly.type
_entity_poly.pdbx_seq_one_letter_code
_entity_poly.pdbx_strand_id
1 'polypeptide(L)'
;MRPYLPRFRFLLDDLACVDEQALRARPLTPQARVTLLLLKIAAGNPRIADELRKWVDDLRAILHDSGGIEDFVTLLTYIESVGEAPTGELQDLFAQLGPEAEEAYVTTAEMLRAEGRSEGAAAAKADSVLTVLAARGITVPGAARVRITQCADLDQLDTWVRKAATATSAEDLFA
;
A
#
# COMPACT_ATOMS: atom_id res chain seq x y z
N MET A 1 12.38 19.00 38.65
CA MET A 1 11.70 18.53 37.41
C MET A 1 11.61 16.99 37.27
N ARG A 2 11.71 16.19 38.35
CA ARG A 2 11.54 14.72 38.30
C ARG A 2 10.12 14.13 38.42
N PRO A 3 9.07 14.82 38.93
CA PRO A 3 7.78 14.17 39.21
C PRO A 3 6.83 14.01 38.01
N TYR A 4 7.20 14.45 36.80
CA TYR A 4 6.31 14.45 35.62
C TYR A 4 6.85 13.68 34.40
N LEU A 5 7.88 12.84 34.57
CA LEU A 5 8.35 11.98 33.49
C LEU A 5 7.54 10.66 33.52
N PRO A 6 6.68 10.39 32.52
CA PRO A 6 5.97 9.12 32.44
C PRO A 6 6.96 7.97 32.33
N ARG A 7 6.87 7.00 33.23
CA ARG A 7 7.68 5.78 33.19
C ARG A 7 6.96 4.75 32.32
N PHE A 8 7.24 4.77 31.03
CA PHE A 8 6.81 3.72 30.12
C PHE A 8 7.71 2.50 30.32
N ARG A 9 7.10 1.34 30.59
CA ARG A 9 7.77 0.05 30.51
C ARG A 9 7.48 -0.49 29.12
N PHE A 10 8.52 -0.70 28.32
CA PHE A 10 8.36 -1.37 27.03
C PHE A 10 8.04 -2.84 27.26
N LEU A 11 6.94 -3.29 26.69
CA LEU A 11 6.63 -4.71 26.54
C LEU A 11 6.84 -5.04 25.07
N LEU A 12 7.85 -5.86 24.78
CA LEU A 12 8.06 -6.39 23.43
C LEU A 12 7.21 -7.65 23.29
N ASP A 13 6.27 -7.62 22.36
CA ASP A 13 5.48 -8.79 21.95
C ASP A 13 6.06 -9.32 20.63
N ASP A 14 6.91 -10.35 20.73
CA ASP A 14 7.57 -10.94 19.57
C ASP A 14 6.66 -11.97 18.89
N LEU A 15 5.94 -11.53 17.86
CA LEU A 15 5.03 -12.35 17.08
C LEU A 15 5.73 -13.46 16.29
N ALA A 16 7.04 -13.37 16.01
CA ALA A 16 7.75 -14.40 15.26
C ALA A 16 7.75 -15.74 16.01
N CYS A 17 7.84 -15.69 17.33
CA CYS A 17 7.90 -16.86 18.22
C CYS A 17 6.51 -17.39 18.65
N VAL A 18 5.44 -16.63 18.41
CA VAL A 18 4.07 -17.01 18.79
C VAL A 18 3.45 -17.86 17.70
N ASP A 19 2.96 -19.06 18.05
CA ASP A 19 2.20 -19.89 17.14
C ASP A 19 0.76 -19.36 16.92
N GLU A 20 0.12 -19.77 15.84
CA GLU A 20 -1.22 -19.26 15.49
C GLU A 20 -2.30 -19.67 16.49
N GLN A 21 -2.18 -20.83 17.14
CA GLN A 21 -3.16 -21.28 18.13
C GLN A 21 -3.07 -20.40 19.39
N ALA A 22 -1.86 -20.05 19.80
CA ALA A 22 -1.61 -19.11 20.88
C ALA A 22 -2.14 -17.72 20.53
N LEU A 23 -2.00 -17.25 19.28
CA LEU A 23 -2.63 -16.00 18.81
C LEU A 23 -4.17 -16.08 18.91
N ARG A 24 -4.79 -17.18 18.46
CA ARG A 24 -6.26 -17.38 18.57
C ARG A 24 -6.75 -17.35 20.01
N ALA A 25 -6.00 -17.94 20.93
CA ALA A 25 -6.35 -18.02 22.34
C ALA A 25 -6.23 -16.67 23.08
N ARG A 26 -5.65 -15.63 22.47
CA ARG A 26 -5.51 -14.33 23.11
C ARG A 26 -6.89 -13.70 23.34
N PRO A 27 -7.13 -13.08 24.51
CA PRO A 27 -8.38 -12.39 24.84
C PRO A 27 -8.42 -11.01 24.16
N LEU A 28 -8.34 -11.00 22.84
CA LEU A 28 -8.36 -9.83 21.98
C LEU A 28 -9.62 -9.83 21.12
N THR A 29 -9.95 -8.66 20.57
CA THR A 29 -11.01 -8.56 19.54
C THR A 29 -10.60 -9.35 18.29
N PRO A 30 -11.57 -9.81 17.48
CA PRO A 30 -11.28 -10.45 16.19
C PRO A 30 -10.36 -9.60 15.31
N GLN A 31 -10.63 -8.29 15.21
CA GLN A 31 -9.80 -7.34 14.49
C GLN A 31 -8.34 -7.38 14.97
N ALA A 32 -8.12 -7.22 16.28
CA ALA A 32 -6.76 -7.21 16.83
C ALA A 32 -6.04 -8.55 16.60
N ARG A 33 -6.74 -9.69 16.71
CA ARG A 33 -6.13 -10.99 16.40
C ARG A 33 -5.71 -11.10 14.93
N VAL A 34 -6.58 -10.72 14.00
CA VAL A 34 -6.29 -10.75 12.56
C VAL A 34 -5.17 -9.76 12.21
N THR A 35 -5.14 -8.58 12.81
CA THR A 35 -4.02 -7.64 12.64
C THR A 35 -2.69 -8.27 13.07
N LEU A 36 -2.62 -8.87 14.26
CA LEU A 36 -1.40 -9.55 14.73
C LEU A 36 -1.00 -10.73 13.83
N LEU A 37 -1.98 -11.48 13.33
CA LEU A 37 -1.74 -12.53 12.34
C LEU A 37 -1.10 -11.94 11.09
N LEU A 38 -1.69 -10.91 10.47
CA LEU A 38 -1.19 -10.29 9.25
C LEU A 38 0.22 -9.71 9.44
N LEU A 39 0.48 -9.02 10.56
CA LEU A 39 1.82 -8.52 10.88
C LEU A 39 2.86 -9.66 10.95
N LYS A 40 2.44 -10.86 11.35
CA LYS A 40 3.31 -12.05 11.40
C LYS A 40 3.48 -12.71 10.03
N ILE A 41 2.43 -12.82 9.22
CA ILE A 41 2.40 -13.74 8.07
C ILE A 41 2.27 -13.07 6.71
N ALA A 42 1.94 -11.78 6.62
CA ALA A 42 1.55 -11.19 5.34
C ALA A 42 2.73 -10.92 4.41
N ALA A 43 3.82 -10.36 4.97
CA ALA A 43 4.97 -9.92 4.20
C ALA A 43 5.58 -11.05 3.35
N GLY A 44 5.57 -10.88 2.02
CA GLY A 44 6.16 -11.84 1.08
C GLY A 44 5.52 -13.23 1.06
N ASN A 45 4.30 -13.39 1.59
CA ASN A 45 3.64 -14.69 1.69
C ASN A 45 2.64 -14.92 0.54
N PRO A 46 2.96 -15.77 -0.45
CA PRO A 46 2.05 -16.03 -1.56
C PRO A 46 0.84 -16.89 -1.16
N ARG A 47 0.87 -17.55 0.01
CA ARG A 47 -0.20 -18.45 0.49
C ARG A 47 -1.06 -17.83 1.60
N ILE A 48 -1.00 -16.51 1.76
CA ILE A 48 -1.74 -15.82 2.83
C ILE A 48 -3.25 -16.08 2.75
N ALA A 49 -3.82 -16.27 1.55
CA ALA A 49 -5.23 -16.60 1.39
C ALA A 49 -5.59 -17.93 2.07
N ASP A 50 -4.77 -18.97 1.93
CA ASP A 50 -4.96 -20.27 2.60
C ASP A 50 -4.88 -20.15 4.12
N GLU A 51 -3.97 -19.31 4.62
CA GLU A 51 -3.84 -19.05 6.05
C GLU A 51 -5.07 -18.31 6.58
N LEU A 52 -5.52 -17.26 5.89
CA LEU A 52 -6.71 -16.49 6.25
C LEU A 52 -8.00 -17.31 6.18
N ARG A 53 -8.09 -18.33 5.31
CA ARG A 53 -9.22 -19.29 5.30
C ARG A 53 -9.42 -19.96 6.67
N LYS A 54 -8.34 -20.21 7.41
CA LYS A 54 -8.39 -20.80 8.77
C LYS A 54 -8.91 -19.81 9.82
N TRP A 55 -9.01 -18.53 9.47
CA TRP A 55 -9.43 -17.40 10.32
C TRP A 55 -10.72 -16.74 9.83
N VAL A 56 -11.47 -17.41 8.95
CA VAL A 56 -12.71 -16.91 8.35
C VAL A 56 -13.75 -16.47 9.39
N ASP A 57 -13.86 -17.15 10.53
CA ASP A 57 -14.81 -16.76 11.57
C ASP A 57 -14.45 -15.41 12.23
N ASP A 58 -13.16 -15.14 12.41
CA ASP A 58 -12.69 -13.84 12.89
C ASP A 58 -12.91 -12.74 11.83
N LEU A 59 -12.66 -13.04 10.55
CA LEU A 59 -12.94 -12.12 9.44
C LEU A 59 -14.43 -11.78 9.34
N ARG A 60 -15.32 -12.76 9.47
CA ARG A 60 -16.78 -12.52 9.54
C ARG A 60 -17.15 -11.69 10.76
N ALA A 61 -16.56 -11.99 11.92
CA ALA A 61 -16.85 -11.22 13.13
C ALA A 61 -16.44 -9.75 12.99
N ILE A 62 -15.33 -9.45 12.30
CA ILE A 62 -14.93 -8.08 11.96
C ILE A 62 -15.99 -7.42 11.07
N LEU A 63 -16.36 -8.06 9.96
CA LEU A 63 -17.34 -7.52 9.02
C LEU A 63 -18.71 -7.23 9.65
N HIS A 64 -19.11 -8.02 10.64
CA HIS A 64 -20.37 -7.83 11.35
C HIS A 64 -20.33 -6.82 12.50
N ASP A 65 -19.15 -6.32 12.88
CA ASP A 65 -19.03 -5.29 13.92
C ASP A 65 -19.38 -3.89 13.39
N SER A 66 -19.69 -2.95 14.28
CA SER A 66 -19.93 -1.57 13.87
C SER A 66 -18.66 -0.94 13.31
N GLY A 67 -18.69 -0.46 12.07
CA GLY A 67 -17.48 0.05 11.39
C GLY A 67 -16.60 -1.05 10.79
N GLY A 68 -17.01 -2.32 10.86
CA GLY A 68 -16.24 -3.47 10.42
C GLY A 68 -15.76 -3.44 8.98
N ILE A 69 -16.49 -2.76 8.08
CA ILE A 69 -16.07 -2.57 6.68
C ILE A 69 -14.82 -1.71 6.57
N GLU A 70 -14.70 -0.64 7.35
CA GLU A 70 -13.51 0.24 7.32
C GLU A 70 -12.27 -0.48 7.87
N ASP A 71 -12.46 -1.25 8.95
CA ASP A 71 -11.42 -2.11 9.49
C ASP A 71 -11.01 -3.19 8.48
N PHE A 72 -11.98 -3.80 7.80
CA PHE A 72 -11.73 -4.80 6.77
C PHE A 72 -10.96 -4.21 5.58
N VAL A 73 -11.35 -3.04 5.07
CA VAL A 73 -10.61 -2.31 4.01
C VAL A 73 -9.18 -1.98 4.45
N THR A 74 -8.97 -1.66 5.72
CA THR A 74 -7.62 -1.44 6.27
C THR A 74 -6.77 -2.73 6.20
N LEU A 75 -7.35 -3.88 6.57
CA LEU A 75 -6.66 -5.17 6.46
C LEU A 75 -6.36 -5.53 5.00
N LEU A 76 -7.30 -5.30 4.08
CA LEU A 76 -7.12 -5.51 2.64
C LEU A 76 -5.96 -4.66 2.09
N THR A 77 -5.95 -3.38 2.44
CA THR A 77 -4.92 -2.43 2.01
C THR A 77 -3.55 -2.87 2.51
N TYR A 78 -3.46 -3.35 3.76
CA TYR A 78 -2.22 -3.90 4.29
C TYR A 78 -1.77 -5.14 3.52
N ILE A 79 -2.67 -6.09 3.25
CA ILE A 79 -2.35 -7.32 2.49
C ILE A 79 -1.83 -6.98 1.09
N GLU A 80 -2.47 -6.05 0.37
CA GLU A 80 -2.03 -5.63 -0.96
C GLU A 80 -0.69 -4.85 -0.91
N SER A 81 -0.39 -4.17 0.21
CA SER A 81 0.83 -3.37 0.36
C SER A 81 2.08 -4.20 0.65
N VAL A 82 1.95 -5.30 1.40
CA VAL A 82 3.11 -6.12 1.84
C VAL A 82 3.06 -7.58 1.38
N GLY A 83 1.90 -8.05 0.92
CA GLY A 83 1.69 -9.43 0.50
C GLY A 83 2.10 -9.70 -0.94
N GLU A 84 2.25 -10.98 -1.25
CA GLU A 84 2.55 -11.48 -2.61
C GLU A 84 1.51 -12.52 -3.07
N ALA A 85 0.32 -12.52 -2.46
CA ALA A 85 -0.73 -13.48 -2.81
C ALA A 85 -1.24 -13.27 -4.24
N PRO A 86 -1.55 -14.35 -4.98
CA PRO A 86 -2.26 -14.22 -6.24
C PRO A 86 -3.64 -13.57 -6.03
N THR A 87 -3.96 -12.54 -6.81
CA THR A 87 -5.23 -11.80 -6.76
C THR A 87 -6.45 -12.73 -6.78
N GLY A 88 -6.43 -13.79 -7.59
CA GLY A 88 -7.53 -14.75 -7.68
C GLY A 88 -7.81 -15.51 -6.38
N GLU A 89 -6.76 -15.86 -5.63
CA GLU A 89 -6.95 -16.59 -4.37
C GLU A 89 -7.55 -15.72 -3.26
N LEU A 90 -7.18 -14.43 -3.23
CA LEU A 90 -7.79 -13.44 -2.34
C LEU A 90 -9.25 -13.17 -2.74
N GLN A 91 -9.52 -13.03 -4.03
CA GLN A 91 -10.88 -12.86 -4.54
C GLN A 91 -11.79 -14.03 -4.11
N ASP A 92 -11.33 -15.27 -4.28
CA ASP A 92 -12.09 -16.47 -3.88
C ASP A 92 -12.36 -16.51 -2.37
N LEU A 93 -11.38 -16.12 -1.55
CA LEU A 93 -11.54 -16.03 -0.10
C LEU A 93 -12.61 -15.00 0.28
N PHE A 94 -12.55 -13.79 -0.28
CA PHE A 94 -13.47 -12.72 0.11
C PHE A 94 -14.88 -12.94 -0.44
N ALA A 95 -15.04 -13.55 -1.61
CA ALA A 95 -16.33 -14.04 -2.09
C ALA A 95 -16.95 -15.08 -1.13
N GLN A 96 -16.15 -15.93 -0.49
CA GLN A 96 -16.62 -16.88 0.52
C GLN A 96 -17.10 -16.21 1.83
N LEU A 97 -16.62 -15.01 2.14
CA LEU A 97 -17.02 -14.27 3.33
C LEU A 97 -18.39 -13.62 3.20
N GLY A 98 -18.81 -13.28 1.97
CA GLY A 98 -20.11 -12.69 1.67
C GLY A 98 -20.01 -11.51 0.71
N PRO A 99 -21.17 -11.01 0.22
CA PRO A 99 -21.21 -9.97 -0.79
C PRO A 99 -20.57 -8.66 -0.32
N GLU A 100 -20.71 -8.30 0.97
CA GLU A 100 -20.12 -7.09 1.52
C GLU A 100 -18.58 -7.13 1.49
N ALA A 101 -18.00 -8.30 1.76
CA ALA A 101 -16.55 -8.50 1.73
C ALA A 101 -16.02 -8.50 0.29
N GLU A 102 -16.74 -9.13 -0.64
CA GLU A 102 -16.40 -9.14 -2.06
C GLU A 102 -16.44 -7.71 -2.64
N GLU A 103 -17.49 -6.94 -2.35
CA GLU A 103 -17.62 -5.55 -2.79
C GLU A 103 -16.52 -4.65 -2.23
N ALA A 104 -16.20 -4.79 -0.93
CA ALA A 104 -15.10 -4.07 -0.31
C ALA A 104 -13.75 -4.41 -0.97
N TYR A 105 -13.52 -5.69 -1.29
CA TYR A 105 -12.31 -6.13 -1.98
C TYR A 105 -12.21 -5.55 -3.40
N VAL A 106 -13.27 -5.71 -4.20
CA VAL A 106 -13.28 -5.22 -5.59
C VAL A 106 -13.04 -3.71 -5.62
N THR A 107 -13.76 -2.95 -4.80
CA THR A 107 -13.62 -1.49 -4.73
C THR A 107 -12.20 -1.07 -4.33
N THR A 108 -11.64 -1.68 -3.28
CA THR A 108 -10.28 -1.39 -2.81
C THR A 108 -9.26 -1.72 -3.90
N ALA A 109 -9.40 -2.87 -4.56
CA ALA A 109 -8.49 -3.30 -5.61
C ALA A 109 -8.61 -2.44 -6.88
N GLU A 110 -9.79 -1.93 -7.22
CA GLU A 110 -9.96 -0.96 -8.31
C GLU A 110 -9.31 0.39 -8.01
N MET A 111 -9.47 0.90 -6.78
CA MET A 111 -8.81 2.13 -6.33
C MET A 111 -7.28 2.00 -6.40
N LEU A 112 -6.71 0.94 -5.84
CA LEU A 112 -5.26 0.70 -5.86
C LEU A 112 -4.73 0.54 -7.30
N ARG A 113 -5.47 -0.13 -8.18
CA ARG A 113 -5.10 -0.21 -9.61
C ARG A 113 -5.17 1.15 -10.30
N ALA A 114 -6.15 1.98 -9.97
CA ALA A 114 -6.27 3.31 -10.54
C ALA A 114 -5.10 4.22 -10.08
N GLU A 115 -4.75 4.17 -8.80
CA GLU A 115 -3.60 4.86 -8.23
C GLU A 115 -2.30 4.40 -8.88
N GLY A 116 -2.04 3.09 -8.93
CA GLY A 116 -0.84 2.54 -9.57
C GLY A 116 -0.72 2.88 -11.06
N ARG A 117 -1.85 2.96 -11.80
CA ARG A 117 -1.84 3.45 -13.19
C ARG A 117 -1.47 4.93 -13.28
N SER A 118 -1.99 5.75 -12.38
CA SER A 118 -1.69 7.19 -12.32
C SER A 118 -0.22 7.44 -11.99
N GLU A 119 0.29 6.77 -10.95
CA GLU A 119 1.71 6.84 -10.54
C GLU A 119 2.64 6.34 -11.65
N GLY A 120 2.31 5.20 -12.28
CA GLY A 120 3.07 4.66 -13.39
C GLY A 120 3.10 5.60 -14.60
N ALA A 121 1.98 6.26 -14.92
CA ALA A 121 1.92 7.27 -15.97
C ALA A 121 2.78 8.50 -15.65
N ALA A 122 2.75 8.97 -14.40
CA ALA A 122 3.57 10.10 -13.96
C ALA A 122 5.06 9.75 -14.03
N ALA A 123 5.45 8.59 -13.50
CA ALA A 123 6.83 8.09 -13.56
C ALA A 123 7.33 7.97 -15.02
N ALA A 124 6.52 7.41 -15.91
CA ALA A 124 6.86 7.25 -17.33
C ALA A 124 7.04 8.60 -18.05
N LYS A 125 6.19 9.60 -17.76
CA LYS A 125 6.36 10.94 -18.32
C LYS A 125 7.58 11.65 -17.75
N ALA A 126 7.83 11.55 -16.45
CA ALA A 126 9.02 12.09 -15.82
C ALA A 126 10.31 11.51 -16.45
N ASP A 127 10.34 10.19 -16.69
CA ASP A 127 11.43 9.52 -17.39
C ASP A 127 11.55 9.99 -18.84
N SER A 128 10.43 10.23 -19.53
CA SER A 128 10.41 10.80 -20.88
C SER A 128 11.04 12.19 -20.93
N VAL A 129 10.73 13.07 -19.96
CA VAL A 129 11.37 14.40 -19.84
C VAL A 129 12.88 14.26 -19.72
N LEU A 130 13.35 13.42 -18.80
CA LEU A 130 14.78 13.20 -18.56
C LEU A 130 15.47 12.61 -19.80
N THR A 131 14.82 11.67 -20.47
CA THR A 131 15.32 11.05 -21.71
C THR A 131 15.49 12.07 -22.83
N VAL A 132 14.51 12.95 -23.04
CA VAL A 132 14.60 14.00 -24.06
C VAL A 132 15.72 14.99 -23.74
N LEU A 133 15.84 15.46 -22.49
CA LEU A 133 16.94 16.35 -22.09
C LEU A 133 18.30 15.69 -22.30
N ALA A 134 18.44 14.42 -21.92
CA ALA A 134 19.67 13.65 -22.12
C ALA A 134 20.02 13.50 -23.61
N ALA A 135 19.05 13.18 -24.47
CA ALA A 135 19.24 13.09 -25.91
C ALA A 135 19.69 14.43 -26.54
N ARG A 136 19.32 15.56 -25.91
CA ARG A 136 19.75 16.90 -26.32
C ARG A 136 21.06 17.35 -25.69
N GLY A 137 21.71 16.51 -24.88
CA GLY A 137 22.95 16.84 -24.19
C GLY A 137 22.78 17.84 -23.05
N ILE A 138 21.55 18.05 -22.56
CA ILE A 138 21.27 18.98 -21.47
C ILE A 138 21.53 18.25 -20.14
N THR A 139 22.46 18.78 -19.36
CA THR A 139 22.73 18.27 -18.02
C THR A 139 21.61 18.65 -17.08
N VAL A 140 21.06 17.68 -16.35
CA VAL A 140 19.97 17.91 -15.38
C VAL A 140 20.55 17.94 -13.97
N PRO A 141 20.55 19.11 -13.28
CA PRO A 141 20.99 19.20 -11.88
C PRO A 141 20.11 18.33 -10.96
N GLY A 142 20.68 17.89 -9.84
CA GLY A 142 19.97 17.01 -8.89
C GLY A 142 18.62 17.57 -8.41
N ALA A 143 18.55 18.87 -8.14
CA ALA A 143 17.30 19.53 -7.73
C ALA A 143 16.23 19.48 -8.84
N ALA A 144 16.61 19.71 -10.09
CA ALA A 144 15.70 19.61 -11.24
C ALA A 144 15.24 18.16 -11.45
N ARG A 145 16.16 17.19 -11.34
CA ARG A 145 15.84 15.76 -11.44
C ARG A 145 14.81 15.36 -10.39
N VAL A 146 15.04 15.71 -9.12
CA VAL A 146 14.11 15.42 -8.01
C VAL A 146 12.75 16.03 -8.30
N ARG A 147 12.70 17.30 -8.72
CA ARG A 147 11.44 17.98 -9.07
C ARG A 147 10.69 17.28 -10.21
N ILE A 148 11.39 16.79 -11.22
CA ILE A 148 10.79 16.05 -12.35
C ILE A 148 10.25 14.71 -11.87
N THR A 149 11.06 13.92 -11.15
CA THR A 149 10.69 12.55 -10.73
C THR A 149 9.63 12.50 -9.64
N GLN A 150 9.47 13.56 -8.84
CA GLN A 150 8.46 13.64 -7.77
C GLN A 150 7.15 14.30 -8.23
N CYS A 151 7.08 14.78 -9.47
CA CYS A 151 5.85 15.38 -9.98
C CYS A 151 4.81 14.30 -10.28
N ALA A 152 3.63 14.40 -9.67
CA ALA A 152 2.49 13.53 -9.95
C ALA A 152 1.45 14.18 -10.88
N ASP A 153 1.63 15.46 -11.24
CA ASP A 153 0.74 16.18 -12.14
C ASP A 153 1.06 15.83 -13.60
N LEU A 154 0.16 15.07 -14.23
CA LEU A 154 0.31 14.59 -15.60
C LEU A 154 0.30 15.71 -16.65
N ASP A 155 -0.39 16.82 -16.40
CA ASP A 155 -0.51 17.96 -17.33
C ASP A 155 0.76 18.83 -17.25
N GLN A 156 1.28 19.01 -16.03
CA GLN A 156 2.58 19.62 -15.79
C GLN A 156 3.70 18.82 -16.48
N LEU A 157 3.69 17.49 -16.31
CA LEU A 157 4.66 16.60 -16.93
C LEU A 157 4.57 16.63 -18.46
N ASP A 158 3.38 16.61 -19.05
CA ASP A 158 3.21 16.76 -20.50
C ASP A 158 3.76 18.08 -21.04
N THR A 159 3.57 19.15 -20.27
CA THR A 159 4.13 20.45 -20.60
C THR A 159 5.65 20.41 -20.58
N TRP A 160 6.25 19.75 -19.59
CA TRP A 160 7.70 19.57 -19.53
C TRP A 160 8.23 18.68 -20.65
N VAL A 161 7.52 17.63 -21.07
CA VAL A 161 7.93 16.81 -22.22
C VAL A 161 8.04 17.67 -23.48
N ARG A 162 7.03 18.51 -23.74
CA ARG A 162 7.06 19.43 -24.89
C ARG A 162 8.18 20.47 -24.79
N LYS A 163 8.36 21.09 -23.62
CA LYS A 163 9.44 22.07 -23.40
C LYS A 163 10.82 21.45 -23.51
N ALA A 164 10.99 20.21 -23.07
CA ALA A 164 12.28 19.51 -23.13
C ALA A 164 12.81 19.37 -24.57
N ALA A 165 11.93 19.36 -25.58
CA ALA A 165 12.33 19.30 -26.98
C ALA A 165 13.02 20.58 -27.50
N THR A 166 12.75 21.75 -26.89
CA THR A 166 13.27 23.05 -27.34
C THR A 166 14.10 23.81 -26.29
N ALA A 167 14.03 23.40 -25.02
CA ALA A 167 14.78 23.95 -23.89
C ALA A 167 16.29 24.12 -24.17
N THR A 168 16.94 25.14 -23.64
CA THR A 168 18.40 25.28 -23.69
C THR A 168 19.06 24.88 -22.37
N SER A 169 18.28 24.81 -21.30
CA SER A 169 18.68 24.40 -19.96
C SER A 169 17.59 23.55 -19.29
N ALA A 170 17.88 22.88 -18.17
CA ALA A 170 16.86 22.16 -17.41
C ALA A 170 15.85 23.11 -16.75
N GLU A 171 16.30 24.32 -16.42
CA GLU A 171 15.52 25.37 -15.78
C GLU A 171 14.38 25.88 -16.67
N ASP A 172 14.55 25.86 -18.00
CA ASP A 172 13.55 26.29 -18.97
C ASP A 172 12.25 25.48 -18.90
N LEU A 173 12.28 24.27 -18.33
CA LEU A 173 11.08 23.47 -18.08
C LEU A 173 10.13 24.15 -17.10
N PHE A 174 10.70 24.82 -16.11
CA PHE A 174 9.99 25.32 -14.93
C PHE A 174 9.55 26.79 -15.05
N ALA A 175 9.96 27.47 -16.12
CA ALA A 175 9.63 28.87 -16.43
C ALA A 175 8.22 29.03 -17.02
#